data_AF-K9YD03-F1
#
_entry.id   AF-K9YD03-F1
#
_cell.length_a   1.000
_cell.length_b   1.000
_cell.length_c   1.000
_cell.angle_alpha   90.00
_cell.angle_beta   90.00
_cell.angle_gamma   90.00
#
_symmetry.space_group_name_H-M   'P 1'
#
loop_
_entity.id
_entity.type
_entity.pdbx_description
1 polymer ?
#
loop_
_entity_poly.entity_id
_entity_poly.type
_entity_poly.pdbx_seq_one_letter_code
_entity_poly.pdbx_strand_id
1 'polypeptide(L)'
;MKLSLLSVLLNFLSLLPGTLLTLLTIAVAFLRFYDEQDFTILGQIAEPRLWSNRLTLAALLVAVVNFGVEWNRRNGETNRLAEDEARRRQEETRRVERAIEEERRRIEEDRRRGEEERRRGEEERRRGEEERRRRQEETRAENERIERRYREIQRDRAADRERNRAAEERERTASRARIQNRWIILQIRYQLEASESNRRALSDFLAFLKEYGE
;
A
#
# COMPACT_ATOMS: atom_id res chain seq x y z
N MET A 1 -11.13 22.49 -53.68
CA MET A 1 -10.73 22.64 -55.11
C MET A 1 -10.10 23.99 -55.49
N LYS A 2 -9.94 24.99 -54.60
CA LYS A 2 -9.31 26.28 -54.95
C LYS A 2 -7.78 26.34 -54.75
N LEU A 3 -7.19 25.38 -54.02
CA LEU A 3 -5.75 25.32 -53.75
C LEU A 3 -4.90 24.78 -54.91
N SER A 4 -5.48 24.06 -55.88
CA SER A 4 -4.70 23.50 -57.00
C SER A 4 -4.36 24.54 -58.08
N LEU A 5 -5.23 25.53 -58.33
CA LEU A 5 -4.99 26.55 -59.37
C LEU A 5 -3.90 27.54 -58.98
N LEU A 6 -3.88 27.96 -57.71
CA LEU A 6 -2.84 28.85 -57.16
C LEU A 6 -1.47 28.16 -57.07
N SER A 7 -1.44 26.87 -56.74
CA SER A 7 -0.20 26.08 -56.72
C SER A 7 0.31 25.74 -58.13
N VAL A 8 -0.58 25.50 -59.09
CA VAL A 8 -0.21 25.34 -60.51
C VAL A 8 0.33 26.64 -61.09
N LEU A 9 -0.29 27.80 -60.80
CA LEU A 9 0.23 29.11 -61.20
C LEU A 9 1.58 29.42 -60.55
N LEU A 10 1.77 29.10 -59.26
CA LEU A 10 3.06 29.27 -58.59
C LEU A 10 4.14 28.36 -59.19
N ASN A 11 3.83 27.10 -59.51
CA ASN A 11 4.76 26.17 -60.16
C ASN A 11 5.12 26.62 -61.58
N PHE A 12 4.16 27.14 -62.34
CA PHE A 12 4.42 27.67 -63.69
C PHE A 12 5.27 28.95 -63.62
N LEU A 13 4.99 29.81 -62.63
CA LEU A 13 5.73 31.05 -62.38
C LEU A 13 7.14 30.80 -61.80
N SER A 14 7.37 29.68 -61.10
CA SER A 14 8.71 29.28 -60.63
C SER A 14 9.56 28.59 -61.70
N LEU A 15 8.96 28.12 -62.78
CA LEU A 15 9.64 27.50 -63.94
C LEU A 15 10.06 28.50 -65.02
N LEU A 16 9.37 29.64 -65.11
CA LEU A 16 9.61 30.73 -66.06
C LEU A 16 10.65 31.84 -65.71
N PRO A 17 11.22 31.98 -64.50
CA PRO A 17 11.89 33.25 -64.17
C PRO A 17 13.24 33.47 -64.86
N GLY A 18 14.04 32.41 -65.04
CA GLY A 18 15.38 32.55 -65.62
C GLY A 18 15.35 32.87 -67.11
N THR A 19 14.48 32.21 -67.86
CA THR A 19 14.34 32.38 -69.32
C THR A 19 13.59 33.65 -69.68
N LEU A 20 12.57 34.05 -68.90
CA LEU A 20 11.83 35.29 -69.16
C LEU A 20 12.65 36.53 -68.83
N LEU A 21 13.41 36.51 -67.72
CA LEU A 21 14.31 37.61 -67.36
C LEU A 21 15.39 37.78 -68.43
N THR A 22 16.01 36.70 -68.89
CA THR A 22 17.03 36.74 -69.96
C THR A 22 16.45 37.23 -71.28
N LEU A 23 15.26 36.77 -71.69
CA LEU A 23 14.58 37.28 -72.89
C LEU A 23 14.22 38.77 -72.79
N LEU A 24 13.75 39.23 -71.62
CA LEU A 24 13.45 40.65 -71.39
C LEU A 24 14.72 41.50 -71.39
N THR A 25 15.81 41.02 -70.78
CA THR A 25 17.10 41.71 -70.82
C THR A 25 17.65 41.80 -72.25
N ILE A 26 17.52 40.73 -73.04
CA ILE A 26 17.92 40.71 -74.46
C ILE A 26 17.03 41.68 -75.26
N ALA A 27 15.72 41.70 -75.05
CA ALA A 27 14.80 42.62 -75.72
C ALA A 27 15.05 44.08 -75.36
N VAL A 28 15.35 44.38 -74.09
CA VAL A 28 15.75 45.73 -73.65
C VAL A 28 17.05 46.16 -74.32
N ALA A 29 18.05 45.28 -74.39
CA ALA A 29 19.32 45.56 -75.06
C ALA A 29 19.12 45.78 -76.57
N PHE A 30 18.27 44.97 -77.22
CA PHE A 30 17.95 45.08 -78.65
C PHE A 30 17.28 46.41 -78.99
N LEU A 31 16.26 46.82 -78.22
CA LEU A 31 15.55 48.10 -78.40
C LEU A 31 16.38 49.33 -78.00
N ARG A 32 17.44 49.15 -77.20
CA ARG A 32 18.35 50.23 -76.82
C ARG A 32 19.50 50.39 -77.81
N PHE A 33 19.86 49.34 -78.54
CA PHE A 33 20.99 49.33 -79.48
C PHE A 33 20.57 49.60 -80.93
N TYR A 34 19.31 49.29 -81.32
CA TYR A 34 18.72 49.68 -82.60
C TYR A 34 17.92 51.00 -82.44
N ASP A 35 18.29 52.05 -83.19
CA ASP A 35 17.68 53.39 -83.11
C ASP A 35 16.76 53.68 -84.34
N GLU A 36 15.97 54.76 -84.29
CA GLU A 36 14.86 55.11 -85.21
C GLU A 36 15.13 54.98 -86.73
N GLN A 37 16.39 54.96 -87.17
CA GLN A 37 16.76 54.87 -88.58
C GLN A 37 16.51 53.48 -89.20
N ASP A 38 16.60 52.40 -88.42
CA ASP A 38 16.43 51.02 -88.92
C ASP A 38 14.95 50.57 -89.01
N PHE A 39 14.04 51.29 -88.38
CA PHE A 39 12.60 50.96 -88.36
C PHE A 39 11.79 51.68 -89.45
N THR A 40 12.45 52.51 -90.27
CA THR A 40 11.82 53.24 -91.39
C THR A 40 11.22 52.31 -92.45
N ILE A 41 11.67 51.05 -92.55
CA ILE A 41 11.13 50.03 -93.46
C ILE A 41 9.83 49.40 -92.93
N LEU A 42 9.53 49.52 -91.63
CA LEU A 42 8.40 48.83 -90.97
C LEU A 42 7.33 49.75 -90.35
N GLY A 43 7.46 51.08 -90.50
CA GLY A 43 6.35 52.04 -90.47
C GLY A 43 5.38 52.06 -89.29
N GLN A 44 5.62 51.38 -88.17
CA GLN A 44 4.60 51.23 -87.10
C GLN A 44 5.11 51.21 -85.65
N ILE A 45 6.37 51.55 -85.36
CA ILE A 45 6.82 51.66 -83.96
C ILE A 45 7.07 53.12 -83.61
N ALA A 46 6.05 53.77 -83.04
CA ALA A 46 6.17 55.09 -82.43
C ALA A 46 6.89 54.98 -81.07
N GLU A 47 7.90 55.83 -80.88
CA GLU A 47 8.63 56.08 -79.62
C GLU A 47 9.42 54.88 -79.02
N PRO A 48 10.51 54.43 -79.65
CA PRO A 48 11.33 53.29 -79.18
C PRO A 48 11.88 53.46 -77.75
N ARG A 49 12.15 54.71 -77.33
CA ARG A 49 12.61 55.02 -75.96
C ARG A 49 11.54 54.74 -74.90
N LEU A 50 10.26 54.99 -75.20
CA LEU A 50 9.16 54.72 -74.28
C LEU A 50 8.97 53.21 -74.10
N TRP A 51 9.13 52.43 -75.18
CA TRP A 51 9.08 50.97 -75.14
C TRP A 51 10.23 50.35 -74.34
N SER A 52 11.46 50.87 -74.47
CA SER A 52 12.62 50.41 -73.68
C SER A 52 12.42 50.62 -72.17
N ASN A 53 11.91 51.79 -71.76
CA ASN A 53 11.60 52.07 -70.35
C ASN A 53 10.52 51.12 -69.80
N ARG A 54 9.48 50.85 -70.59
CA ARG A 54 8.42 49.89 -70.23
C ARG A 54 8.96 48.47 -70.06
N LEU A 55 9.85 48.03 -70.94
CA LEU A 55 10.47 46.70 -70.83
C LEU A 55 11.47 46.61 -69.67
N THR A 56 12.18 47.69 -69.34
CA THR A 56 13.07 47.74 -68.18
C THR A 56 12.27 47.62 -66.88
N LEU A 57 11.15 48.32 -66.78
CA LEU A 57 10.22 48.17 -65.66
C LEU A 57 9.62 46.77 -65.58
N ALA A 58 9.27 46.17 -66.72
CA ALA A 58 8.80 44.79 -66.77
C ALA A 58 9.88 43.79 -66.31
N ALA A 59 11.13 43.96 -66.73
CA ALA A 59 12.26 43.13 -66.31
C ALA A 59 12.51 43.24 -64.80
N LEU A 60 12.46 44.45 -64.25
CA LEU A 60 12.58 44.68 -62.81
C LEU A 60 11.44 44.03 -62.02
N LEU A 61 10.19 44.15 -62.49
CA LEU A 61 9.04 43.49 -61.87
C LEU A 61 9.19 41.96 -61.87
N VAL A 62 9.62 41.38 -62.99
CA VAL A 62 9.90 39.94 -63.09
C VAL A 62 11.03 39.52 -62.15
N ALA A 63 12.08 40.32 -62.01
CA ALA A 63 13.19 40.03 -61.10
C ALA A 63 12.73 40.05 -59.63
N VAL A 64 11.90 41.01 -59.22
CA VAL A 64 11.34 41.08 -57.86
C VAL A 64 10.40 39.90 -57.58
N VAL A 65 9.54 39.54 -58.53
CA VAL A 65 8.66 38.37 -58.41
C VAL A 65 9.48 37.08 -58.31
N ASN A 66 10.51 36.92 -59.14
CA ASN A 66 11.41 35.77 -59.08
C ASN A 66 12.09 35.65 -57.71
N PHE A 67 12.63 36.77 -57.21
CA PHE A 67 13.27 36.81 -55.90
C PHE A 67 12.28 36.46 -54.78
N GLY A 68 11.04 36.97 -54.84
CA GLY A 68 10.00 36.66 -53.86
C GLY A 68 9.60 35.17 -53.87
N VAL A 69 9.47 34.55 -55.05
CA VAL A 69 9.15 33.12 -55.18
C VAL A 69 10.29 32.25 -54.64
N GLU A 70 11.53 32.56 -55.03
CA GLU A 70 12.70 31.81 -54.57
C GLU A 70 12.93 31.99 -53.05
N TRP A 71 12.70 33.20 -52.53
CA TRP A 71 12.72 33.47 -51.10
C TRP A 71 11.65 32.66 -50.35
N ASN A 72 10.42 32.62 -50.87
CA ASN A 72 9.34 31.83 -50.26
C ASN A 72 9.63 30.33 -50.30
N ARG A 73 10.20 29.83 -51.41
CA ARG A 73 10.62 28.42 -51.55
C ARG A 73 11.69 28.07 -50.51
N ARG A 74 12.73 28.90 -50.40
CA ARG A 74 13.83 28.71 -49.45
C ARG A 74 13.39 28.85 -48.00
N ASN A 75 12.49 29.78 -47.70
CA ASN A 75 11.94 29.95 -46.35
C ASN A 75 11.01 28.78 -45.96
N GLY A 76 10.32 28.18 -46.92
CA GLY A 76 9.52 26.98 -46.71
C GLY A 76 10.35 25.77 -46.27
N GLU A 77 11.54 25.57 -46.83
CA GLU A 77 12.46 24.49 -46.44
C GLU A 77 12.99 24.69 -45.01
N THR A 78 13.39 25.92 -44.67
CA THR A 78 13.81 26.28 -43.31
C THR A 78 12.69 26.05 -42.29
N ASN A 79 11.45 26.43 -42.63
CA ASN A 79 10.30 26.25 -41.75
C ASN A 79 9.97 24.76 -41.53
N ARG A 80 10.09 23.92 -42.56
CA ARG A 80 9.91 22.46 -42.43
C ARG A 80 10.96 21.83 -41.52
N LEU A 81 12.23 22.23 -41.66
CA LEU A 81 13.30 21.75 -40.78
C LEU A 81 13.07 22.17 -39.33
N ALA A 82 12.63 23.41 -39.11
CA ALA A 82 12.29 23.91 -37.77
C ALA A 82 11.09 23.15 -37.16
N GLU A 83 10.06 22.84 -37.96
CA GLU A 83 8.92 22.03 -37.51
C GLU A 83 9.33 20.59 -37.17
N ASP A 84 10.20 19.97 -37.96
CA ASP A 84 10.71 18.63 -37.69
C ASP A 84 11.58 18.59 -36.43
N GLU A 85 12.42 19.61 -36.22
CA GLU A 85 13.21 19.74 -35.00
C GLU A 85 12.32 19.96 -33.78
N ALA A 86 11.29 20.82 -33.90
CA ALA A 86 10.32 21.04 -32.84
C ALA A 86 9.52 19.77 -32.50
N ARG A 87 9.10 19.00 -33.51
CA ARG A 87 8.45 17.69 -33.34
C ARG A 87 9.36 16.72 -32.58
N ARG A 88 10.62 16.60 -32.98
CA ARG A 88 11.60 15.72 -32.31
C ARG A 88 11.82 16.12 -30.86
N ARG A 89 12.01 17.40 -30.58
CA ARG A 89 12.15 17.92 -29.20
C ARG A 89 10.91 17.65 -28.36
N GLN A 90 9.72 17.82 -28.94
CA GLN A 90 8.46 17.53 -28.25
C GLN A 90 8.31 16.03 -27.95
N GLU A 91 8.64 15.16 -28.90
CA GLU A 91 8.62 13.71 -28.68
C GLU A 91 9.63 13.28 -27.63
N GLU A 92 10.84 13.84 -27.64
CA GLU A 92 11.87 13.57 -26.64
C GLU A 92 11.41 14.02 -25.25
N THR A 93 10.84 15.21 -25.13
CA THR A 93 10.27 15.72 -23.88
C THR A 93 9.18 14.79 -23.35
N ARG A 94 8.26 14.34 -24.21
CA ARG A 94 7.20 13.39 -23.84
C ARG A 94 7.76 12.03 -23.42
N ARG A 95 8.85 11.57 -24.05
CA ARG A 95 9.51 10.31 -23.66
C ARG A 95 10.15 10.43 -22.27
N VAL A 96 10.84 11.53 -22.00
CA VAL A 96 11.45 11.81 -20.70
C VAL A 96 10.37 11.93 -19.62
N GLU A 97 9.29 12.66 -19.89
CA GLU A 97 8.17 12.81 -18.96
C GLU A 97 7.52 11.47 -18.60
N ARG A 98 7.27 10.62 -19.60
CA ARG A 98 6.75 9.25 -19.37
C ARG A 98 7.72 8.39 -18.55
N ALA A 99 9.02 8.47 -18.83
CA ALA A 99 10.02 7.73 -18.07
C ALA A 99 10.05 8.17 -16.60
N ILE A 100 9.98 9.49 -16.34
CA ILE A 100 9.90 10.04 -14.99
C ILE A 100 8.60 9.60 -14.29
N GLU A 101 7.47 9.63 -14.99
CA GLU A 101 6.20 9.19 -14.41
C GLU A 101 6.23 7.69 -14.07
N GLU A 102 6.78 6.87 -14.96
CA GLU A 102 6.92 5.43 -14.73
C GLU A 102 7.85 5.14 -13.54
N GLU A 103 8.97 5.84 -13.44
CA GLU A 103 9.89 5.72 -12.31
C GLU A 103 9.23 6.16 -10.99
N ARG A 104 8.46 7.26 -10.99
CA ARG A 104 7.67 7.69 -9.83
C ARG A 104 6.65 6.63 -9.40
N ARG A 105 5.95 6.01 -10.36
CA ARG A 105 5.01 4.93 -10.06
C ARG A 105 5.71 3.73 -9.44
N ARG A 106 6.87 3.33 -9.96
CA ARG A 106 7.68 2.23 -9.39
C ARG A 106 8.11 2.54 -7.96
N ILE A 107 8.63 3.74 -7.71
CA ILE A 107 9.03 4.19 -6.36
C ILE A 107 7.83 4.19 -5.41
N GLU A 108 6.67 4.66 -5.86
CA GLU A 108 5.46 4.68 -5.04
C GLU A 108 4.95 3.26 -4.74
N GLU A 109 4.96 2.36 -5.72
CA GLU A 109 4.61 0.96 -5.54
C GLU A 109 5.55 0.25 -4.55
N ASP A 110 6.86 0.45 -4.69
CA ASP A 110 7.85 -0.12 -3.76
C ASP A 110 7.66 0.43 -2.35
N ARG A 111 7.35 1.72 -2.21
CA ARG A 111 7.01 2.33 -0.93
C ARG A 111 5.76 1.69 -0.32
N ARG A 112 4.70 1.50 -1.10
CA ARG A 112 3.45 0.86 -0.63
C ARG A 112 3.69 -0.58 -0.20
N ARG A 113 4.46 -1.35 -0.97
CA ARG A 113 4.84 -2.72 -0.62
C ARG A 113 5.64 -2.75 0.69
N GLY A 114 6.62 -1.86 0.84
CA GLY A 114 7.39 -1.75 2.08
C GLY A 114 6.53 -1.36 3.30
N GLU A 115 5.55 -0.47 3.12
CA GLU A 115 4.59 -0.11 4.18
C GLU A 115 3.66 -1.28 4.53
N GLU A 116 3.19 -2.04 3.55
CA GLU A 116 2.37 -3.24 3.78
C GLU A 116 3.15 -4.34 4.51
N GLU A 117 4.40 -4.60 4.12
CA GLU A 117 5.26 -5.56 4.81
C GLU A 117 5.51 -5.16 6.26
N ARG A 118 5.77 -3.88 6.52
CA ARG A 118 5.90 -3.36 7.88
C ARG A 118 4.63 -3.56 8.70
N ARG A 119 3.45 -3.25 8.13
CA ARG A 119 2.17 -3.48 8.80
C ARG A 119 1.94 -4.96 9.12
N ARG A 120 2.22 -5.86 8.18
CA ARG A 120 2.13 -7.31 8.40
C ARG A 120 3.07 -7.76 9.51
N GLY A 121 4.32 -7.31 9.49
CA GLY A 121 5.29 -7.62 10.54
C GLY A 121 4.88 -7.09 11.92
N GLU A 122 4.29 -5.89 11.99
CA GLU A 122 3.74 -5.34 13.23
C GLU A 122 2.52 -6.12 13.73
N GLU A 123 1.61 -6.51 12.85
CA GLU A 123 0.46 -7.35 13.20
C GLU A 123 0.89 -8.73 13.72
N GLU A 124 1.86 -9.38 13.07
CA GLU A 124 2.42 -10.65 13.53
C GLU A 124 3.07 -10.51 14.92
N ARG A 125 3.82 -9.43 15.16
CA ARG A 125 4.38 -9.15 16.49
C ARG A 125 3.29 -8.97 17.53
N ARG A 126 2.25 -8.19 17.23
CA ARG A 126 1.11 -8.01 18.15
C ARG A 126 0.41 -9.32 18.46
N ARG A 127 0.15 -10.15 17.45
CA ARG A 127 -0.46 -11.47 17.65
C ARG A 127 0.43 -12.37 18.51
N GLY A 128 1.73 -12.38 18.25
CA GLY A 128 2.70 -13.14 19.06
C GLY A 128 2.76 -12.65 20.52
N GLU A 129 2.71 -11.34 20.74
CA GLU A 129 2.66 -10.77 22.10
C GLU A 129 1.37 -11.10 22.83
N GLU A 130 0.22 -11.00 22.15
CA GLU A 130 -1.08 -11.41 22.72
C GLU A 130 -1.11 -12.89 23.07
N GLU A 131 -0.59 -13.76 22.21
CA GLU A 131 -0.52 -15.19 22.49
C GLU A 131 0.36 -15.48 23.70
N ARG A 132 1.52 -14.80 23.82
CA ARG A 132 2.39 -14.92 24.99
C ARG A 132 1.69 -14.46 26.27
N ARG A 133 0.93 -13.35 26.22
CA ARG A 133 0.13 -12.88 27.36
C ARG A 133 -0.93 -13.90 27.76
N ARG A 134 -1.68 -14.45 26.80
CA ARG A 134 -2.70 -15.48 27.07
C ARG A 134 -2.09 -16.71 27.74
N ARG A 135 -0.98 -17.24 27.20
CA ARG A 135 -0.28 -18.39 27.81
C ARG A 135 0.20 -18.09 29.23
N GLN A 136 0.71 -16.88 29.46
CA GLN A 136 1.14 -16.45 30.79
C GLN A 136 -0.03 -16.34 31.77
N GLU A 137 -1.16 -15.77 31.34
CA GLU A 137 -2.38 -15.68 32.14
C GLU A 137 -2.96 -17.06 32.45
N GLU A 138 -2.98 -17.98 31.48
CA GLU A 138 -3.40 -19.36 31.67
C GLU A 138 -2.54 -20.07 32.71
N THR A 139 -1.21 -19.96 32.61
CA THR A 139 -0.29 -20.55 33.59
C THR A 139 -0.50 -19.94 34.98
N ARG A 140 -0.75 -18.63 35.05
CA ARG A 140 -1.01 -17.95 36.33
C ARG A 140 -2.32 -18.41 36.95
N ALA A 141 -3.38 -18.49 36.16
CA ALA A 141 -4.69 -18.97 36.58
C ALA A 141 -4.65 -20.44 37.01
N GLU A 142 -3.87 -21.28 36.32
CA GLU A 142 -3.65 -22.68 36.69
C GLU A 142 -2.91 -22.78 38.03
N ASN A 143 -1.83 -22.03 38.22
CA ASN A 143 -1.10 -21.99 39.49
C ASN A 143 -2.00 -21.55 40.65
N GLU A 144 -2.85 -20.53 40.45
CA GLU A 144 -3.82 -20.10 41.46
C GLU A 144 -4.87 -21.17 41.78
N ARG A 145 -5.31 -21.95 40.77
CA ARG A 145 -6.23 -23.08 40.98
C ARG A 145 -5.56 -24.19 41.79
N ILE A 146 -4.32 -24.52 41.46
CA ILE A 146 -3.53 -25.53 42.18
C ILE A 146 -3.33 -25.10 43.64
N GLU A 147 -2.95 -23.86 43.89
CA GLU A 147 -2.78 -23.34 45.26
C GLU A 147 -4.08 -23.37 46.06
N ARG A 148 -5.21 -22.96 45.45
CA ARG A 148 -6.53 -23.02 46.10
C ARG A 148 -6.86 -24.44 46.51
N ARG A 149 -6.67 -25.40 45.61
CA ARG A 149 -6.92 -26.81 45.87
C ARG A 149 -6.00 -27.35 46.97
N TYR A 150 -4.73 -26.94 46.98
CA TYR A 150 -3.81 -27.33 48.05
C TYR A 150 -4.26 -26.79 49.41
N ARG A 151 -4.70 -25.54 49.48
CA ARG A 151 -5.25 -24.93 50.71
C ARG A 151 -6.52 -25.65 51.20
N GLU A 152 -7.40 -26.03 50.27
CA GLU A 152 -8.62 -26.79 50.58
C GLU A 152 -8.28 -28.16 51.17
N ILE A 153 -7.39 -28.92 50.52
CA ILE A 153 -6.92 -30.22 51.02
C ILE A 153 -6.31 -30.09 52.42
N GLN A 154 -5.54 -29.03 52.68
CA GLN A 154 -4.96 -28.79 54.00
C GLN A 154 -6.03 -28.51 55.06
N ARG A 155 -7.07 -27.75 54.71
CA ARG A 155 -8.21 -27.48 55.59
C ARG A 155 -9.01 -28.75 55.89
N ASP A 156 -9.33 -29.53 54.86
CA ASP A 156 -10.06 -30.79 55.02
C ASP A 156 -9.29 -31.76 55.92
N ARG A 157 -7.98 -31.91 55.69
CA ARG A 157 -7.12 -32.73 56.55
C ARG A 157 -7.04 -32.22 57.98
N ALA A 158 -7.18 -30.91 58.22
CA ALA A 158 -7.21 -30.36 59.57
C ALA A 158 -8.57 -30.64 60.24
N ALA A 159 -9.66 -30.42 59.51
CA ALA A 159 -11.02 -30.70 59.98
C ALA A 159 -11.23 -32.19 60.28
N ASP A 160 -10.70 -33.08 59.45
CA ASP A 160 -10.78 -34.53 59.68
C ASP A 160 -9.99 -34.96 60.91
N ARG A 161 -8.81 -34.36 61.13
CA ARG A 161 -8.05 -34.58 62.37
C ARG A 161 -8.82 -34.13 63.61
N GLU A 162 -9.50 -32.99 63.54
CA GLU A 162 -10.33 -32.49 64.63
C GLU A 162 -11.56 -33.39 64.87
N ARG A 163 -12.25 -33.80 63.80
CA ARG A 163 -13.38 -34.74 63.87
C ARG A 163 -12.98 -36.07 64.51
N ASN A 164 -11.81 -36.61 64.13
CA ASN A 164 -11.31 -37.86 64.71
C ASN A 164 -11.00 -37.71 66.20
N ARG A 165 -10.34 -36.62 66.62
CA ARG A 165 -10.10 -36.35 68.05
C ARG A 165 -11.40 -36.25 68.84
N ALA A 166 -12.38 -35.50 68.32
CA ALA A 166 -13.68 -35.37 68.95
C ALA A 166 -14.42 -36.71 69.03
N ALA A 167 -14.30 -37.56 68.01
CA ALA A 167 -14.87 -38.91 68.02
C ALA A 167 -14.21 -39.80 69.08
N GLU A 168 -12.88 -39.79 69.18
CA GLU A 168 -12.13 -40.52 70.21
C GLU A 168 -12.53 -40.05 71.62
N GLU A 169 -12.65 -38.74 71.86
CA GLU A 169 -13.07 -38.20 73.15
C GLU A 169 -14.50 -38.60 73.51
N ARG A 170 -15.41 -38.61 72.52
CA ARG A 170 -16.79 -39.11 72.69
C ARG A 170 -16.79 -40.60 73.03
N GLU A 171 -15.96 -41.39 72.37
CA GLU A 171 -15.85 -42.82 72.64
C GLU A 171 -15.31 -43.09 74.05
N ARG A 172 -14.26 -42.36 74.47
CA ARG A 172 -13.73 -42.45 75.84
C ARG A 172 -14.79 -42.06 76.87
N THR A 173 -15.52 -40.97 76.64
CA THR A 173 -16.60 -40.53 77.53
C THR A 173 -17.75 -41.53 77.59
N ALA A 174 -18.16 -42.06 76.43
CA ALA A 174 -19.19 -43.08 76.34
C ALA A 174 -18.77 -44.38 77.02
N SER A 175 -17.52 -44.80 76.87
CA SER A 175 -16.96 -45.98 77.53
C SER A 175 -16.98 -45.81 79.06
N ARG A 176 -16.50 -44.67 79.57
CA ARG A 176 -16.57 -44.32 81.00
C ARG A 176 -18.01 -44.31 81.53
N ALA A 177 -18.94 -43.69 80.79
CA ALA A 177 -20.35 -43.66 81.17
C ALA A 177 -20.98 -45.06 81.19
N ARG A 178 -20.64 -45.95 80.24
CA ARG A 178 -21.10 -47.35 80.24
C ARG A 178 -20.62 -48.10 81.48
N ILE A 179 -19.34 -47.92 81.87
CA ILE A 179 -18.76 -48.53 83.06
C ILE A 179 -19.48 -48.03 84.33
N GLN A 180 -19.64 -46.71 84.45
CA GLN A 180 -20.35 -46.10 85.59
C GLN A 180 -21.81 -46.56 85.69
N ASN A 181 -22.55 -46.54 84.58
CA ASN A 181 -23.94 -47.01 84.55
C ASN A 181 -24.05 -48.49 84.95
N ARG A 182 -23.12 -49.33 84.50
CA ARG A 182 -23.11 -50.75 84.85
C ARG A 182 -22.82 -50.97 86.33
N TRP A 183 -21.89 -50.20 86.90
CA TRP A 183 -21.63 -50.20 88.34
C TRP A 183 -22.87 -49.78 89.15
N ILE A 184 -23.51 -48.66 88.79
CA ILE A 184 -24.72 -48.15 89.45
C ILE A 184 -25.83 -49.21 89.43
N ILE A 185 -26.07 -49.84 88.27
CA ILE A 185 -27.10 -50.89 88.15
C ILE A 185 -26.80 -52.09 89.04
N LEU A 186 -25.54 -52.56 89.08
CA LEU A 186 -25.15 -53.69 89.93
C LEU A 186 -25.27 -53.35 91.42
N GLN A 187 -24.91 -52.13 91.82
CA GLN A 187 -25.06 -51.66 93.18
C GLN A 187 -26.54 -51.56 93.59
N ILE A 188 -27.40 -50.96 92.75
CA ILE A 188 -28.85 -50.87 93.01
C ILE A 188 -29.45 -52.28 93.12
N ARG A 189 -29.09 -53.21 92.23
CA ARG A 189 -29.57 -54.61 92.29
C ARG A 189 -29.17 -55.31 93.59
N TYR A 190 -27.92 -55.13 94.04
CA TYR A 190 -27.47 -55.70 95.30
C TYR A 190 -28.19 -55.08 96.52
N GLN A 191 -28.49 -53.78 96.48
CA GLN A 191 -29.23 -53.09 97.56
C GLN A 191 -30.71 -53.49 97.61
N LEU A 192 -31.35 -53.72 96.47
CA LEU A 192 -32.74 -54.19 96.40
C LEU A 192 -32.87 -55.67 96.75
N GLU A 193 -31.89 -56.50 96.39
CA GLU A 193 -31.90 -57.93 96.63
C GLU A 193 -30.49 -58.44 96.96
N ALA A 194 -30.23 -58.65 98.24
CA ALA A 194 -28.94 -59.13 98.76
C ALA A 194 -28.77 -60.65 98.55
N SER A 195 -28.80 -61.09 97.29
CA SER A 195 -28.56 -62.49 96.90
C SER A 195 -27.07 -62.77 96.69
N GLU A 196 -26.67 -64.02 96.93
CA GLU A 196 -25.29 -64.48 96.69
C GLU A 196 -24.88 -64.37 95.21
N SER A 197 -25.85 -64.47 94.30
CA SER A 197 -25.64 -64.23 92.86
C SER A 197 -25.27 -62.78 92.56
N ASN A 198 -25.99 -61.81 93.15
CA ASN A 198 -25.70 -60.38 92.98
C ASN A 198 -24.34 -60.00 93.61
N ARG A 199 -23.96 -60.64 94.73
CA ARG A 199 -22.64 -60.46 95.37
C ARG A 199 -21.49 -60.93 94.47
N ARG A 200 -21.62 -62.10 93.84
CA ARG A 200 -20.61 -62.61 92.90
C ARG A 200 -20.48 -61.72 91.67
N ALA A 201 -21.59 -61.30 91.07
CA ALA A 201 -21.58 -60.42 89.91
C ALA A 201 -20.90 -59.06 90.18
N LEU A 202 -21.05 -58.51 91.39
CA LEU A 202 -20.36 -57.29 91.81
C LEU A 202 -18.85 -57.53 92.02
N SER A 203 -18.48 -58.64 92.65
CA SER A 203 -17.07 -59.02 92.85
C SER A 203 -16.34 -59.26 91.52
N ASP A 204 -16.98 -59.95 90.58
CA ASP A 204 -16.42 -60.23 89.24
C ASP A 204 -16.20 -58.93 88.45
N PHE A 205 -17.13 -57.97 88.55
CA PHE A 205 -16.98 -56.67 87.90
C PHE A 205 -15.86 -55.82 88.53
N LEU A 206 -15.68 -55.87 89.85
CA LEU A 206 -14.55 -55.21 90.52
C LEU A 206 -13.20 -55.83 90.14
N ALA A 207 -13.14 -57.16 89.98
CA ALA A 207 -11.96 -57.84 89.47
C ALA A 207 -11.64 -57.41 88.03
N PHE A 208 -12.65 -57.33 87.16
CA PHE A 208 -12.51 -56.83 85.79
C PHE A 208 -11.94 -55.41 85.74
N LEU A 209 -12.42 -54.49 86.58
CA LEU A 209 -11.89 -53.12 86.64
C LEU A 209 -10.44 -53.05 87.14
N LYS A 210 -10.02 -53.99 88.00
CA LYS A 210 -8.64 -54.06 88.48
C LYS A 210 -7.67 -54.59 87.41
N GLU A 211 -8.17 -55.40 86.48
CA GLU A 211 -7.36 -55.99 85.40
C GLU A 211 -7.31 -55.12 84.14
N TYR A 212 -8.39 -54.37 83.85
CA TYR A 212 -8.54 -53.56 82.62
C TYR A 212 -8.67 -52.05 82.87
N GLY A 213 -8.36 -51.57 84.07
CA GLY A 213 -8.49 -50.16 84.47
C GLY A 213 -7.37 -49.25 84.00
N GLU A 214 -7.19 -49.11 82.68
CA GLU A 214 -6.60 -47.92 82.01
C GLU A 214 -7.47 -47.47 80.83
#